data_AF-A0A822CT81-F1
#
_entry.id   AF-A0A822CT81-F1
#
_cell.length_a   1.000
_cell.length_b   1.000
_cell.length_c   1.000
_cell.angle_alpha   90.00
_cell.angle_beta   90.00
_cell.angle_gamma   90.00
#
_symmetry.space_group_name_H-M   'P 1'
#
loop_
_entity.id
_entity.type
_entity.pdbx_description
1 polymer ?
#
loop_
_entity_poly.entity_id
_entity_poly.type
_entity_poly.pdbx_seq_one_letter_code
_entity_poly.pdbx_strand_id
1 'polypeptide(L)'
;VSKNPGLLDQFAQILFPVFTPIFTEDIAEFVPYVLQIIGFILESRSSGSISIADAYRALFQLILTLSFWDRSGNIPALSRLLQTYIEKAEETIVLEKLTTILGVFQRLVSQSKVHDHEGFAILNLLIINLPATYLNNYLKDIFIVIFTRLTKAKIQ
;
A
#
# COMPACT_ATOMS: atom_id res chain seq x y z
N VAL A 1 -23.44 9.85 -6.51
CA VAL A 1 -23.41 10.21 -5.08
C VAL A 1 -22.30 11.23 -4.88
N SER A 2 -22.64 12.47 -4.55
CA SER A 2 -21.71 13.59 -4.39
C SER A 2 -20.72 13.29 -3.25
N LYS A 3 -19.44 13.17 -3.58
CA LYS A 3 -18.34 12.97 -2.62
C LYS A 3 -18.14 14.26 -1.82
N ASN A 4 -18.87 14.43 -0.71
CA ASN A 4 -18.69 15.58 0.17
C ASN A 4 -17.46 15.33 1.08
N PRO A 5 -16.33 16.03 0.87
CA PRO A 5 -15.08 15.73 1.58
C PRO A 5 -15.22 15.84 3.10
N GLY A 6 -16.01 16.80 3.58
CA GLY A 6 -16.22 17.01 5.02
C GLY A 6 -16.92 15.85 5.73
N LEU A 7 -17.78 15.09 5.03
CA LEU A 7 -18.41 13.90 5.60
C LEU A 7 -17.44 12.72 5.72
N LEU A 8 -16.50 12.60 4.76
CA LEU A 8 -15.47 11.55 4.81
C LEU A 8 -14.50 11.78 5.98
N ASP A 9 -14.17 13.05 6.27
CA ASP A 9 -13.34 13.39 7.43
C ASP A 9 -14.02 13.08 8.76
N GLN A 10 -15.31 13.41 8.90
CA GLN A 10 -16.08 13.06 10.10
C GLN A 10 -16.19 11.55 10.28
N PHE A 11 -16.45 10.81 9.20
CA PHE A 11 -16.53 9.35 9.24
C PHE A 11 -15.21 8.72 9.66
N ALA A 12 -14.10 9.22 9.12
CA ALA A 12 -12.76 8.80 9.52
C ALA A 12 -12.51 9.07 11.01
N GLN A 13 -12.79 10.29 11.50
CA GLN A 13 -12.60 10.65 12.91
C GLN A 13 -13.35 9.74 13.88
N ILE A 14 -14.54 9.25 13.49
CA ILE A 14 -15.33 8.32 14.31
C ILE A 14 -14.76 6.90 14.24
N LEU A 15 -14.34 6.45 13.04
CA LEU A 15 -13.92 5.07 12.82
C LEU A 15 -12.49 4.75 13.25
N PHE A 16 -11.55 5.69 13.11
CA PHE A 16 -10.15 5.45 13.49
C PHE A 16 -10.01 4.97 14.95
N PRO A 17 -10.67 5.59 15.95
CA PRO A 17 -10.67 5.08 17.33
C PRO A 17 -11.23 3.66 17.49
N VAL A 18 -12.20 3.26 16.66
CA VAL A 18 -12.77 1.90 16.66
C VAL A 18 -11.80 0.89 16.05
N PHE A 19 -11.00 1.32 15.08
CA PHE A 19 -10.01 0.47 14.41
C PHE A 19 -8.72 0.30 15.21
N THR A 20 -8.32 1.27 16.03
CA THR A 20 -7.07 1.22 16.81
C THR A 20 -6.93 -0.04 17.68
N PRO A 21 -7.95 -0.47 18.45
CA PRO A 21 -7.89 -1.71 19.23
C PRO A 21 -7.69 -2.95 18.34
N ILE A 22 -8.33 -3.00 17.17
CA ILE A 22 -8.19 -4.14 16.23
C ILE A 22 -6.72 -4.32 15.80
N PHE A 23 -6.02 -3.21 15.55
CA PHE A 23 -4.60 -3.25 15.21
C PHE A 23 -3.68 -3.50 16.41
N THR A 24 -4.03 -2.96 17.59
CA THR A 24 -3.18 -3.04 18.79
C THR A 24 -3.29 -4.41 19.48
N GLU A 25 -4.49 -4.98 19.51
CA GLU A 25 -4.77 -6.33 20.01
C GLU A 25 -4.54 -7.42 18.95
N ASP A 26 -4.17 -7.00 17.73
CA ASP A 26 -3.84 -7.89 16.61
C ASP A 26 -4.96 -8.89 16.26
N ILE A 27 -6.21 -8.39 16.22
CA ILE A 27 -7.40 -9.19 15.94
C ILE A 27 -7.46 -9.50 14.43
N ALA A 28 -6.72 -10.54 14.04
CA ALA A 28 -6.38 -10.87 12.65
C ALA A 28 -7.61 -11.02 11.74
N GLU A 29 -8.73 -11.51 12.25
CA GLU A 29 -9.97 -11.76 11.52
C GLU A 29 -10.60 -10.47 10.96
N PHE A 30 -10.38 -9.34 11.63
CA PHE A 30 -10.97 -8.06 11.22
C PHE A 30 -10.01 -7.16 10.45
N VAL A 31 -8.70 -7.40 10.53
CA VAL A 31 -7.68 -6.57 9.87
C VAL A 31 -7.94 -6.38 8.36
N PRO A 32 -8.21 -7.42 7.54
CA PRO A 32 -8.47 -7.23 6.12
C PRO A 32 -9.63 -6.27 5.84
N TYR A 33 -10.71 -6.39 6.62
CA TYR A 33 -11.92 -5.58 6.43
C TYR A 33 -11.70 -4.13 6.86
N VAL A 34 -10.99 -3.91 7.95
CA VAL A 34 -10.60 -2.55 8.39
C VAL A 34 -9.75 -1.87 7.32
N LEU A 35 -8.76 -2.57 6.78
CA LEU A 35 -7.92 -2.05 5.70
C LEU A 35 -8.73 -1.70 4.44
N GLN A 36 -9.68 -2.55 4.05
CA GLN A 36 -10.57 -2.29 2.91
C GLN A 36 -11.45 -1.05 3.13
N ILE A 37 -12.05 -0.90 4.32
CA ILE A 37 -12.88 0.26 4.65
C ILE A 37 -12.05 1.53 4.58
N ILE A 38 -10.84 1.53 5.15
CA ILE A 38 -9.95 2.70 5.10
C ILE A 38 -9.52 3.00 3.66
N GLY A 39 -9.19 1.97 2.87
CA GLY A 39 -8.87 2.11 1.45
C GLY A 39 -10.01 2.79 0.68
N PHE A 40 -11.24 2.33 0.89
CA PHE A 40 -12.42 2.94 0.26
C PHE A 40 -12.63 4.42 0.65
N ILE A 41 -12.43 4.75 1.92
CA ILE A 41 -12.52 6.14 2.39
C ILE A 41 -11.44 7.00 1.71
N LEU A 42 -10.22 6.48 1.59
CA LEU A 42 -9.09 7.16 0.97
C LEU A 42 -9.29 7.35 -0.55
N GLU A 43 -9.76 6.33 -1.26
CA GLU A 43 -10.09 6.38 -2.70
C GLU A 43 -11.20 7.41 -3.01
N SER A 44 -12.10 7.60 -2.04
CA SER A 44 -13.20 8.56 -2.16
C SER A 44 -12.74 10.01 -2.05
N ARG A 45 -11.50 10.29 -1.62
CA ARG A 45 -10.92 11.63 -1.54
C ARG A 45 -10.37 12.11 -2.89
N SER A 46 -10.37 13.43 -3.07
CA SER A 46 -9.74 14.08 -4.22
C SER A 46 -8.22 13.90 -4.19
N SER A 47 -7.60 13.67 -5.36
CA SER A 47 -6.15 13.53 -5.47
C SER A 47 -5.44 14.83 -5.07
N GLY A 48 -4.30 14.76 -4.40
CA GLY A 48 -3.56 15.94 -3.93
C GLY A 48 -4.24 16.73 -2.80
N SER A 49 -5.43 16.31 -2.34
CA SER A 49 -6.12 16.90 -1.19
C SER A 49 -5.65 16.31 0.14
N ILE A 50 -4.69 15.37 0.10
CA ILE A 50 -4.20 14.73 1.31
C ILE A 50 -3.06 15.57 1.90
N SER A 51 -3.41 16.69 2.51
CA SER A 51 -2.73 17.04 3.76
C SER A 51 -3.07 15.90 4.71
N ILE A 52 -2.21 14.88 4.75
CA ILE A 52 -2.48 13.63 5.44
C ILE A 52 -2.64 13.97 6.92
N ALA A 53 -3.90 14.01 7.38
CA ALA A 53 -4.22 14.04 8.81
C ALA A 53 -3.40 12.94 9.49
N ASP A 54 -2.81 13.24 10.64
CA ASP A 54 -1.75 12.43 11.24
C ASP A 54 -2.10 10.93 11.34
N ALA A 55 -3.38 10.60 11.55
CA ALA A 55 -3.90 9.24 11.55
C ALA A 55 -3.62 8.45 10.25
N TYR A 56 -3.79 9.05 9.08
CA TYR A 56 -3.51 8.40 7.80
C TYR A 56 -2.00 8.29 7.53
N ARG A 57 -1.15 9.19 8.08
CA ARG A 57 0.32 9.06 8.01
C ARG A 57 0.79 7.91 8.88
N ALA A 58 0.28 7.84 10.12
CA ALA A 58 0.57 6.76 11.04
C ALA A 58 0.15 5.41 10.46
N LEU A 59 -1.04 5.35 9.84
CA LEU A 59 -1.50 4.14 9.14
C LEU A 59 -0.59 3.78 7.97
N PHE A 60 -0.15 4.76 7.16
CA PHE A 60 0.77 4.50 6.06
C PHE A 60 2.08 3.86 6.55
N GLN A 61 2.63 4.35 7.66
CA GLN A 61 3.80 3.73 8.29
C GLN A 61 3.50 2.31 8.79
N LEU A 62 2.33 2.10 9.40
CA LEU A 62 1.92 0.80 9.90
C LEU A 62 1.85 -0.24 8.78
N ILE A 63 1.16 0.06 7.67
CA ILE A 63 0.97 -0.90 6.56
C ILE A 63 2.26 -1.21 5.82
N LEU A 64 3.29 -0.37 5.91
CA LEU A 64 4.60 -0.63 5.31
C LEU A 64 5.47 -1.55 6.18
N THR A 65 5.02 -1.90 7.38
CA THR A 65 5.70 -2.87 8.23
C THR A 65 5.58 -4.26 7.62
N LEU A 66 6.71 -4.90 7.32
CA LEU A 66 6.73 -6.18 6.58
C LEU A 66 5.91 -7.29 7.26
N SER A 67 5.81 -7.32 8.60
CA SER A 67 5.04 -8.32 9.34
C SER A 67 3.55 -8.36 9.00
N PHE A 68 2.97 -7.23 8.58
CA PHE A 68 1.57 -7.18 8.15
C PHE A 68 1.32 -7.97 6.84
N TRP A 69 2.36 -8.12 6.03
CA TRP A 69 2.33 -8.82 4.74
C TRP A 69 2.58 -10.33 4.86
N ASP A 70 2.87 -10.85 6.05
CA ASP A 70 3.02 -12.30 6.30
C ASP A 70 1.68 -13.04 6.21
N ARG A 71 0.57 -12.37 6.51
CA ARG A 71 -0.76 -12.96 6.50
C ARG A 71 -1.37 -12.86 5.10
N SER A 72 -1.48 -13.99 4.40
CA SER A 72 -2.04 -14.05 3.04
C SER A 72 -3.43 -13.41 2.91
N GLY A 73 -4.28 -13.54 3.95
CA GLY A 73 -5.60 -12.91 4.00
C GLY A 73 -5.56 -11.37 3.99
N ASN A 74 -4.48 -10.76 4.46
CA ASN A 74 -4.32 -9.30 4.48
C ASN A 74 -3.80 -8.77 3.13
N ILE A 75 -3.09 -9.58 2.35
CA ILE A 75 -2.32 -9.11 1.19
C ILE A 75 -3.18 -8.35 0.17
N PRO A 76 -4.37 -8.82 -0.26
CA PRO A 76 -5.19 -8.08 -1.21
C PRO A 76 -5.62 -6.71 -0.69
N ALA A 77 -5.99 -6.63 0.59
CA ALA A 77 -6.43 -5.39 1.22
C ALA A 77 -5.26 -4.40 1.41
N LEU A 78 -4.09 -4.90 1.86
CA LEU A 78 -2.87 -4.11 2.01
C LEU A 78 -2.38 -3.57 0.67
N SER A 79 -2.35 -4.42 -0.36
CA SER A 79 -1.94 -4.04 -1.71
C SER A 79 -2.83 -2.94 -2.24
N ARG A 80 -4.15 -3.11 -2.16
CA ARG A 80 -5.09 -2.09 -2.64
C ARG A 80 -4.92 -0.76 -1.91
N LEU A 81 -4.79 -0.79 -0.59
CA LEU A 81 -4.59 0.42 0.21
C LEU A 81 -3.27 1.11 -0.11
N LEU A 82 -2.17 0.36 -0.26
CA LEU A 82 -0.87 0.91 -0.65
C LEU A 82 -0.92 1.56 -2.04
N GLN A 83 -1.60 0.92 -3.00
CA GLN A 83 -1.85 1.48 -4.33
C GLN A 83 -2.60 2.81 -4.23
N THR A 84 -3.66 2.89 -3.40
CA THR A 84 -4.37 4.16 -3.16
C THR A 84 -3.46 5.24 -2.58
N TYR A 85 -2.57 4.90 -1.64
CA TYR A 85 -1.60 5.85 -1.11
C TYR A 85 -0.67 6.39 -2.20
N ILE A 86 -0.16 5.52 -3.09
CA ILE A 86 0.72 5.93 -4.19
C ILE A 86 0.00 6.90 -5.15
N GLU A 87 -1.28 6.68 -5.44
CA GLU A 87 -2.06 7.52 -6.37
C GLU A 87 -2.53 8.84 -5.76
N LYS A 88 -2.73 8.88 -4.44
CA LYS A 88 -3.44 9.99 -3.78
C LYS A 88 -2.56 10.85 -2.88
N ALA A 89 -1.50 10.29 -2.30
CA ALA A 89 -0.59 11.02 -1.43
C ALA A 89 0.27 12.00 -2.24
N GLU A 90 0.85 12.98 -1.54
CA GLU A 90 1.87 13.83 -2.13
C GLU A 90 3.09 12.99 -2.54
N GLU A 91 3.66 13.31 -3.70
CA GLU A 91 4.84 12.64 -4.25
C GLU A 91 5.97 12.53 -3.21
N THR A 92 6.19 13.59 -2.43
CA THR A 92 7.21 13.66 -1.37
C THR A 92 7.07 12.55 -0.34
N ILE A 93 5.85 12.19 0.04
CA ILE A 93 5.55 11.15 1.04
C ILE A 93 5.85 9.77 0.49
N VAL A 94 5.50 9.54 -0.78
CA VAL A 94 5.79 8.29 -1.48
C VAL A 94 7.31 8.13 -1.66
N LEU A 95 8.00 9.20 -2.04
CA LEU A 95 9.46 9.22 -2.20
C LEU A 95 10.19 8.95 -0.88
N GLU A 96 9.75 9.52 0.24
CA GLU A 96 10.33 9.27 1.56
C GLU A 96 10.30 7.79 1.94
N LYS A 97 9.25 7.06 1.48
CA LYS A 97 9.07 5.64 1.77
C LYS A 97 9.41 4.71 0.61
N LEU A 98 9.97 5.23 -0.50
CA LEU A 98 10.18 4.48 -1.74
C LEU A 98 10.94 3.16 -1.53
N THR A 99 12.05 3.18 -0.78
CA THR A 99 12.84 1.97 -0.48
C THR A 99 12.01 0.92 0.27
N THR A 100 11.13 1.35 1.18
CA THR A 100 10.27 0.44 1.94
C THR A 100 9.19 -0.16 1.05
N ILE A 101 8.59 0.64 0.17
CA ILE A 101 7.61 0.18 -0.83
C ILE A 101 8.25 -0.83 -1.79
N LEU A 102 9.49 -0.57 -2.24
CA LEU A 102 10.23 -1.51 -3.08
C LEU A 102 10.57 -2.81 -2.34
N GLY A 103 10.81 -2.75 -1.03
CA GLY A 103 10.93 -3.93 -0.19
C GLY A 103 9.66 -4.78 -0.14
N VAL A 104 8.48 -4.13 -0.04
CA VAL A 104 7.17 -4.80 -0.14
C VAL A 104 6.99 -5.45 -1.52
N PHE A 105 7.30 -4.73 -2.60
CA PHE A 105 7.30 -5.28 -3.97
C PHE A 105 8.18 -6.53 -4.06
N GLN A 106 9.44 -6.44 -3.62
CA GLN A 106 10.38 -7.55 -3.67
C GLN A 106 9.85 -8.76 -2.89
N ARG A 107 9.28 -8.51 -1.72
CA ARG A 107 8.67 -9.54 -0.87
C ARG A 107 7.55 -10.28 -1.59
N LEU A 108 6.56 -9.54 -2.13
CA LEU A 108 5.40 -10.10 -2.81
C LEU A 108 5.80 -10.96 -4.01
N VAL A 109 6.70 -10.45 -4.85
CA VAL A 109 7.15 -11.14 -6.06
C VAL A 109 8.03 -12.36 -5.73
N SER A 110 8.88 -12.26 -4.71
CA SER A 110 9.83 -13.33 -4.40
C SER A 110 9.22 -14.48 -3.60
N GLN A 111 8.31 -14.18 -2.66
CA GLN A 111 7.82 -15.16 -1.69
C GLN A 111 6.52 -15.86 -2.12
N SER A 112 5.64 -15.20 -2.86
CA SER A 112 4.32 -15.75 -3.19
C SER A 112 4.12 -15.93 -4.69
N LYS A 113 3.67 -17.12 -5.10
CA LYS A 113 3.16 -17.30 -6.48
C LYS A 113 1.74 -16.80 -6.67
N VAL A 114 0.97 -16.78 -5.59
CA VAL A 114 -0.44 -16.41 -5.62
C VAL A 114 -0.60 -14.90 -5.64
N HIS A 115 0.32 -14.16 -5.02
CA HIS A 115 0.23 -12.72 -4.81
C HIS A 115 1.33 -11.91 -5.52
N ASP A 116 2.07 -12.51 -6.46
CA ASP A 116 3.09 -11.77 -7.22
C ASP A 116 2.49 -10.64 -8.06
N HIS A 117 1.28 -10.85 -8.60
CA HIS A 117 0.52 -9.84 -9.33
C HIS A 117 0.27 -8.55 -8.52
N GLU A 118 0.09 -8.66 -7.20
CA GLU A 118 -0.04 -7.50 -6.31
C GLU A 118 1.26 -6.68 -6.26
N GLY A 119 2.41 -7.36 -6.21
CA GLY A 119 3.72 -6.72 -6.29
C GLY A 119 3.90 -5.98 -7.61
N PHE A 120 3.54 -6.60 -8.74
CA PHE A 120 3.60 -5.96 -10.05
C PHE A 120 2.66 -4.76 -10.18
N ALA A 121 1.46 -4.83 -9.58
CA ALA A 121 0.52 -3.70 -9.55
C ALA A 121 1.11 -2.49 -8.80
N ILE A 122 1.75 -2.72 -7.65
CA ILE A 122 2.45 -1.68 -6.88
C ILE A 122 3.58 -1.06 -7.71
N LEU A 123 4.43 -1.90 -8.33
CA LEU A 123 5.53 -1.41 -9.16
C LEU A 123 5.03 -0.57 -10.35
N ASN A 124 3.96 -1.01 -11.01
CA ASN A 124 3.36 -0.28 -12.13
C ASN A 124 2.90 1.13 -11.70
N LEU A 125 2.26 1.25 -10.54
CA LEU A 125 1.84 2.56 -10.03
C LEU A 125 3.01 3.46 -9.64
N LEU A 126 4.10 2.92 -9.11
CA LEU A 126 5.31 3.72 -8.87
C LEU A 126 5.87 4.28 -10.18
N ILE A 127 5.90 3.48 -11.25
CA ILE A 127 6.39 3.92 -12.58
C ILE A 127 5.48 4.99 -13.18
N ILE A 128 4.17 4.89 -12.99
CA ILE A 128 3.20 5.85 -13.53
C ILE A 128 3.21 7.18 -12.75
N ASN A 129 3.33 7.12 -11.42
CA ASN A 129 3.14 8.28 -10.55
C ASN A 129 4.45 8.99 -10.16
N LEU A 130 5.61 8.37 -10.33
CA LEU A 130 6.90 8.98 -9.97
C LEU A 130 7.73 9.34 -11.21
N PRO A 131 8.45 10.48 -11.18
CA PRO A 131 9.45 10.78 -12.19
C PRO A 131 10.52 9.68 -12.28
N ALA A 132 10.88 9.31 -13.51
CA ALA A 132 11.85 8.23 -13.78
C ALA A 132 13.21 8.43 -13.09
N THR A 133 13.60 9.70 -12.85
CA THR A 133 14.83 10.06 -12.14
C THR A 133 14.95 9.42 -10.76
N TYR A 134 13.84 9.25 -10.04
CA TYR A 134 13.85 8.63 -8.71
C TYR A 134 13.98 7.11 -8.77
N LEU A 135 13.42 6.46 -9.79
CA LEU A 135 13.46 5.01 -9.95
C LEU A 135 14.77 4.51 -10.57
N ASN A 136 15.49 5.35 -11.31
CA ASN A 136 16.75 4.99 -11.99
C ASN A 136 17.76 4.30 -11.08
N ASN A 137 17.89 4.75 -9.83
CA ASN A 137 18.82 4.17 -8.86
C ASN A 137 18.44 2.74 -8.43
N TYR A 138 17.19 2.33 -8.64
CA TYR A 138 16.64 1.05 -8.21
C TYR A 138 16.36 0.09 -9.38
N LEU A 139 16.43 0.57 -10.64
CA LEU A 139 16.08 -0.23 -11.81
C LEU A 139 16.85 -1.55 -11.88
N LYS A 140 18.14 -1.53 -11.57
CA LYS A 140 18.97 -2.74 -11.56
C LYS A 140 18.39 -3.80 -10.61
N ASP A 141 18.06 -3.41 -9.38
CA ASP A 141 17.56 -4.33 -8.36
C ASP A 141 16.14 -4.79 -8.67
N ILE A 142 15.29 -3.89 -9.17
CA ILE A 142 13.94 -4.23 -9.66
C ILE A 142 14.02 -5.30 -10.75
N PHE A 143 14.90 -5.12 -11.75
CA PHE A 143 15.08 -6.10 -12.81
C PHE A 143 15.64 -7.42 -12.30
N ILE A 144 16.58 -7.42 -11.35
CA ILE A 144 17.07 -8.65 -10.72
C ILE A 144 15.92 -9.43 -10.08
N VAL A 145 15.03 -8.75 -9.35
CA VAL A 145 13.85 -9.39 -8.73
C VAL A 145 12.92 -9.99 -9.80
N ILE A 146 12.61 -9.23 -10.84
CA ILE A 146 11.73 -9.67 -11.94
C ILE A 146 12.33 -10.87 -12.69
N PHE A 147 13.60 -10.81 -13.07
CA PHE A 147 14.26 -11.90 -13.79
C PHE A 147 14.44 -13.16 -12.93
N THR A 148 14.72 -12.99 -11.63
CA THR A 148 14.75 -14.12 -10.68
C THR A 148 13.39 -14.80 -10.63
N ARG A 149 12.30 -14.02 -10.59
CA ARG A 149 10.94 -14.56 -10.62
C ARG A 149 10.63 -15.30 -11.92
N LEU A 150 10.92 -14.69 -13.07
CA LEU A 150 10.69 -15.30 -14.40
C LEU A 150 11.47 -16.61 -14.56
N THR A 151 12.72 -16.65 -14.10
CA THR A 151 13.55 -17.86 -14.15
C THR A 151 12.95 -18.97 -13.31
N LYS A 152 12.48 -18.66 -12.08
CA LYS A 152 11.81 -19.64 -11.21
C LYS A 152 10.44 -20.09 -11.75
N ALA A 153 9.71 -19.22 -12.46
CA ALA A 153 8.42 -19.55 -13.04
C ALA A 153 8.55 -20.50 -14.23
N LYS A 154 9.66 -20.43 -14.98
CA LYS A 154 9.93 -21.27 -16.17
C LYS A 154 10.46 -22.68 -15.84
N ILE A 155 10.90 -22.91 -14.60
CA ILE A 155 11.51 -24.18 -14.14
C ILE A 155 10.47 -25.10 -13.46
N GLN A 156 9.20 -24.72 -13.42
CA GLN A 156 8.06 -25.57 -13.02
C GLN A 156 7.07 -25.71 -14.15
#